data_AF-A0A2H2Z083-F1
#
_entry.id   AF-A0A2H2Z083-F1
#
_cell.length_a   1.000
_cell.length_b   1.000
_cell.length_c   1.000
_cell.angle_alpha   90.00
_cell.angle_beta   90.00
_cell.angle_gamma   90.00
#
_symmetry.space_group_name_H-M   'P 1'
#
loop_
_entity.id
_entity.type
_entity.pdbx_description
1 polymer ?
#
loop_
_entity_poly.entity_id
_entity_poly.type
_entity_poly.pdbx_seq_one_letter_code
_entity_poly.pdbx_strand_id
1 'polypeptide(L)'
;MPSIFSTLVLALGMLRAAVASEDDFSSMDIMPGDFRPDLYQRAVDAGLAGLCTCPNLFICLGDKSQCTMDNKGSIICCAMGQRAFNGQCVDAAASLCADGVTVCSANTQCATDNLGATICCPAGQKAVNGRCIVASTNLCADGKNMCAGATPQCTINVSVSINGTDTSNTICCANGQKALDGRCYAGNAQLVPCGLNGPCNVGTGYYCAMSAGVAPQCCKQDSYLKGAACVKKP
;
A
#
# COMPACT_ATOMS: atom_id res chain seq x y z
N MET A 1 12.24 -47.50 -40.63
CA MET A 1 13.32 -47.42 -41.64
C MET A 1 12.69 -47.54 -43.01
N PRO A 2 13.08 -46.78 -44.06
CA PRO A 2 14.01 -45.63 -44.20
C PRO A 2 13.21 -44.31 -44.46
N SER A 3 13.72 -43.09 -44.74
CA SER A 3 15.04 -42.49 -44.98
C SER A 3 14.94 -40.96 -44.72
N ILE A 4 16.04 -40.34 -44.25
CA ILE A 4 16.15 -38.98 -43.66
C ILE A 4 16.74 -37.98 -44.69
N PHE A 5 16.35 -38.05 -45.97
CA PHE A 5 17.00 -37.23 -47.02
C PHE A 5 16.12 -36.24 -47.78
N SER A 6 14.81 -36.13 -47.50
CA SER A 6 13.91 -35.22 -48.25
C SER A 6 13.56 -33.90 -47.56
N THR A 7 14.00 -33.66 -46.32
CA THR A 7 13.63 -32.45 -45.56
C THR A 7 14.74 -31.40 -45.42
N LEU A 8 15.90 -31.61 -46.07
CA LEU A 8 17.09 -30.74 -45.92
C LEU A 8 17.59 -30.13 -47.25
N VAL A 9 16.69 -29.79 -48.18
CA VAL A 9 17.05 -29.02 -49.40
C VAL A 9 16.20 -27.75 -49.58
N LEU A 10 15.27 -27.46 -48.66
CA LEU A 10 14.59 -26.15 -48.59
C LEU A 10 15.43 -25.04 -47.93
N ALA A 11 16.64 -25.35 -47.44
CA ALA A 11 17.43 -24.41 -46.62
C ALA A 11 18.62 -23.72 -47.35
N LEU A 12 18.84 -23.94 -48.65
CA LEU A 12 20.00 -23.32 -49.36
C LEU A 12 19.68 -22.67 -50.72
N GLY A 13 18.41 -22.55 -51.14
CA GLY A 13 18.05 -22.11 -52.50
C GLY A 13 17.59 -20.66 -52.69
N MET A 14 17.42 -19.85 -51.65
CA MET A 14 16.83 -18.49 -51.79
C MET A 14 17.69 -17.35 -51.22
N LEU A 15 18.96 -17.60 -50.91
CA LEU A 15 19.96 -16.54 -50.81
C LEU A 15 20.75 -16.48 -52.13
N ARG A 16 20.63 -15.35 -52.83
CA ARG A 16 21.31 -14.93 -54.08
C ARG A 16 20.51 -15.07 -55.38
N ALA A 17 19.55 -14.17 -55.55
CA ALA A 17 19.33 -13.50 -56.83
C ALA A 17 19.08 -12.01 -56.52
N ALA A 18 20.17 -11.30 -56.24
CA ALA A 18 20.23 -9.85 -56.23
C ALA A 18 20.98 -9.43 -57.49
N VAL A 19 20.26 -9.02 -58.54
CA VAL A 19 20.69 -8.14 -59.65
C VAL A 19 19.65 -8.20 -60.79
N ALA A 20 19.27 -7.02 -61.29
CA ALA A 20 18.26 -6.64 -62.30
C ALA A 20 17.01 -6.03 -61.64
N SER A 21 16.73 -4.73 -61.75
CA SER A 21 17.21 -3.71 -62.66
C SER A 21 17.03 -2.32 -62.02
N GLU A 22 18.08 -1.50 -62.09
CA GLU A 22 17.96 -0.05 -62.01
C GLU A 22 17.28 0.42 -63.30
N ASP A 23 16.06 0.94 -63.19
CA ASP A 23 15.50 2.04 -63.99
C ASP A 23 14.04 2.26 -63.56
N ASP A 24 13.65 3.53 -63.42
CA ASP A 24 12.35 4.05 -62.94
C ASP A 24 12.03 3.93 -61.42
N PHE A 25 12.91 4.50 -60.60
CA PHE A 25 12.49 5.21 -59.38
C PHE A 25 12.52 6.72 -59.64
N SER A 26 11.72 7.16 -60.61
CA SER A 26 11.39 8.57 -60.77
C SER A 26 10.30 8.93 -59.77
N SER A 27 10.72 9.61 -58.69
CA SER A 27 9.92 10.52 -57.86
C SER A 27 8.51 10.05 -57.48
N MET A 28 8.38 9.43 -56.31
CA MET A 28 7.08 9.38 -55.65
C MET A 28 7.26 9.94 -54.24
N ASP A 29 7.03 11.24 -54.13
CA ASP A 29 6.89 11.96 -52.87
C ASP A 29 5.88 11.22 -51.99
N ILE A 30 6.35 10.64 -50.89
CA ILE A 30 5.51 10.07 -49.86
C ILE A 30 4.91 11.25 -49.09
N MET A 31 3.82 11.79 -49.61
CA MET A 31 2.96 12.72 -48.87
C MET A 31 2.22 11.96 -47.77
N PRO A 32 2.10 12.50 -46.56
CA PRO A 32 1.31 11.90 -45.49
C PRO A 32 -0.18 12.03 -45.84
N GLY A 33 -0.87 10.91 -46.10
CA GLY A 33 -2.33 10.89 -46.22
C GLY A 33 -2.97 9.93 -47.21
N ASP A 34 -2.21 9.23 -48.07
CA ASP A 34 -2.81 8.36 -49.10
C ASP A 34 -3.03 6.93 -48.56
N PHE A 35 -4.24 6.65 -48.07
CA PHE A 35 -4.62 5.30 -47.65
C PHE A 35 -4.82 4.41 -48.90
N ARG A 36 -3.84 3.54 -49.17
CA ARG A 36 -3.84 2.54 -50.26
C ARG A 36 -4.39 1.20 -49.72
N PRO A 37 -5.66 0.84 -50.01
CA PRO A 37 -6.29 -0.36 -49.44
C PRO A 37 -5.66 -1.69 -49.91
N ASP A 38 -4.98 -1.68 -51.05
CA ASP A 38 -4.22 -2.79 -51.62
C ASP A 38 -2.91 -3.08 -50.85
N LEU A 39 -2.21 -2.04 -50.42
CA LEU A 39 -1.04 -2.16 -49.52
C LEU A 39 -1.45 -2.59 -48.11
N TYR A 40 -2.60 -2.11 -47.62
CA TYR A 40 -3.17 -2.54 -46.35
C TYR A 40 -3.54 -4.03 -46.38
N GLN A 41 -4.18 -4.51 -47.44
CA GLN A 41 -4.54 -5.94 -47.56
C GLN A 41 -3.31 -6.82 -47.69
N ARG A 42 -2.28 -6.41 -48.44
CA ARG A 42 -0.98 -7.12 -48.50
C ARG A 42 -0.22 -7.10 -47.18
N ALA A 43 -0.32 -6.02 -46.41
CA ALA A 43 0.21 -5.94 -45.06
C ALA A 43 -0.52 -6.94 -44.16
N VAL A 44 -1.86 -6.94 -44.16
CA VAL A 44 -2.68 -7.90 -43.40
C VAL A 44 -2.39 -9.35 -43.80
N ASP A 45 -2.30 -9.65 -45.10
CA ASP A 45 -2.02 -10.99 -45.63
C ASP A 45 -0.57 -11.43 -45.36
N ALA A 46 0.37 -10.49 -45.16
CA ALA A 46 1.74 -10.74 -44.69
C ALA A 46 1.88 -10.73 -43.15
N GLY A 47 0.78 -10.58 -42.40
CA GLY A 47 0.76 -10.56 -40.93
C GLY A 47 1.05 -9.20 -40.27
N LEU A 48 1.07 -8.10 -41.03
CA LEU A 48 1.28 -6.71 -40.58
C LEU A 48 0.00 -5.98 -40.15
N ALA A 49 -1.11 -6.68 -39.88
CA ALA A 49 -2.23 -6.07 -39.16
C ALA A 49 -1.72 -5.54 -37.80
N GLY A 50 -1.91 -4.24 -37.53
CA GLY A 50 -1.39 -3.60 -36.31
C GLY A 50 -0.02 -2.94 -36.44
N LEU A 51 0.42 -2.59 -37.66
CA LEU A 51 1.61 -1.76 -37.88
C LEU A 51 1.36 -0.30 -37.43
N CYS A 52 2.15 0.19 -36.48
CA CYS A 52 2.23 1.61 -36.15
C CYS A 52 3.68 2.09 -36.12
N THR A 53 3.96 3.15 -36.87
CA THR A 53 5.26 3.82 -36.92
C THR A 53 5.28 4.95 -35.89
N CYS A 54 6.18 4.84 -34.92
CA CYS A 54 6.40 5.85 -33.88
C CYS A 54 7.48 6.86 -34.31
N PRO A 55 7.64 7.98 -33.57
CA PRO A 55 8.79 8.86 -33.72
C PRO A 55 10.13 8.09 -33.66
N ASN A 56 11.14 8.57 -34.39
CA ASN A 56 12.45 7.93 -34.56
C ASN A 56 12.43 6.56 -35.29
N LEU A 57 11.43 6.32 -36.16
CA LEU A 57 11.27 5.08 -36.94
C LEU A 57 11.12 3.80 -36.08
N PHE A 58 10.66 3.93 -34.84
CA PHE A 58 10.35 2.75 -34.02
C PHE A 58 9.04 2.12 -34.50
N ILE A 59 9.02 0.81 -34.70
CA ILE A 59 7.88 0.12 -35.32
C ILE A 59 7.20 -0.82 -34.32
N CYS A 60 5.91 -0.62 -34.12
CA CYS A 60 5.03 -1.44 -33.32
C CYS A 60 4.16 -2.32 -34.21
N LEU A 61 3.98 -3.60 -33.83
CA LEU A 61 3.35 -4.65 -34.65
C LEU A 61 2.45 -5.54 -33.78
N GLY A 62 1.45 -6.16 -34.42
CA GLY A 62 0.57 -7.15 -33.79
C GLY A 62 -0.27 -6.57 -32.66
N ASP A 63 -0.40 -7.32 -31.55
CA ASP A 63 -1.24 -6.94 -30.40
C ASP A 63 -0.73 -5.71 -29.62
N LYS A 64 0.51 -5.28 -29.89
CA LYS A 64 1.13 -4.09 -29.31
C LYS A 64 1.27 -3.01 -30.36
N SER A 65 0.15 -2.60 -30.93
CA SER A 65 0.07 -1.65 -32.05
C SER A 65 0.07 -0.17 -31.64
N GLN A 66 0.30 0.17 -30.37
CA GLN A 66 0.32 1.56 -29.91
C GLN A 66 1.72 2.01 -29.47
N CYS A 67 2.15 3.17 -29.96
CA CYS A 67 3.34 3.86 -29.48
C CYS A 67 3.04 4.61 -28.19
N THR A 68 3.72 4.27 -27.09
CA THR A 68 3.52 4.94 -25.81
C THR A 68 4.85 5.41 -25.24
N MET A 69 4.92 6.68 -24.86
CA MET A 69 6.09 7.24 -24.19
C MET A 69 6.06 6.88 -22.70
N ASP A 70 7.14 6.31 -22.21
CA ASP A 70 7.38 5.98 -20.82
C ASP A 70 7.77 7.22 -19.99
N ASN A 71 7.64 7.14 -18.65
CA ASN A 71 8.09 8.19 -17.73
C ASN A 71 9.62 8.43 -17.73
N LYS A 72 10.38 7.59 -18.44
CA LYS A 72 11.82 7.74 -18.69
C LYS A 72 12.15 8.28 -20.08
N GLY A 73 11.14 8.61 -20.89
CA GLY A 73 11.32 9.14 -22.26
C GLY A 73 11.50 8.10 -23.35
N SER A 74 11.51 6.81 -23.01
CA SER A 74 11.57 5.71 -23.98
C SER A 74 10.21 5.49 -24.65
N ILE A 75 10.20 5.25 -25.96
CA ILE A 75 8.99 4.81 -26.67
C ILE A 75 8.88 3.28 -26.55
N ILE A 76 7.70 2.79 -26.19
CA ILE A 76 7.40 1.38 -26.00
C ILE A 76 6.14 1.02 -26.77
N CYS A 77 6.13 -0.15 -27.38
CA CYS A 77 4.94 -0.71 -28.02
C CYS A 77 4.03 -1.35 -26.97
N CYS A 78 2.82 -0.82 -26.84
CA CYS A 78 1.79 -1.32 -25.94
C CYS A 78 0.50 -1.64 -26.72
N ALA A 79 -0.41 -2.40 -26.09
CA ALA A 79 -1.71 -2.61 -26.69
C ALA A 79 -2.49 -1.29 -26.73
N MET A 80 -3.46 -1.19 -27.64
CA MET A 80 -4.34 -0.03 -27.73
C MET A 80 -5.02 0.24 -26.38
N GLY A 81 -4.87 1.48 -25.89
CA GLY A 81 -5.43 1.90 -24.61
C GLY A 81 -4.58 1.55 -23.39
N GLN A 82 -3.32 1.14 -23.58
CA GLN A 82 -2.35 0.96 -22.50
C GLN A 82 -1.42 2.16 -22.37
N ARG A 83 -0.89 2.34 -21.15
CA ARG A 83 0.14 3.33 -20.83
C ARG A 83 1.48 2.63 -20.60
N ALA A 84 2.57 3.37 -20.62
CA ALA A 84 3.90 2.84 -20.32
C ALA A 84 4.46 3.52 -19.08
N PHE A 85 4.89 2.72 -18.11
CA PHE A 85 5.64 3.16 -16.94
C PHE A 85 6.79 2.21 -16.66
N ASN A 86 7.96 2.76 -16.36
CA ASN A 86 9.19 2.04 -16.02
C ASN A 86 9.54 0.89 -16.99
N GLY A 87 9.38 1.12 -18.29
CA GLY A 87 9.67 0.10 -19.30
C GLY A 87 8.54 -0.91 -19.55
N GLN A 88 7.38 -0.76 -18.92
CA GLN A 88 6.30 -1.76 -18.96
C GLN A 88 4.96 -1.15 -19.35
N CYS A 89 4.18 -1.90 -20.11
CA CYS A 89 2.81 -1.54 -20.46
C CYS A 89 1.87 -1.85 -19.28
N VAL A 90 0.98 -0.91 -18.98
CA VAL A 90 -0.01 -1.00 -17.92
C VAL A 90 -1.37 -0.53 -18.43
N ASP A 91 -2.43 -0.81 -17.68
CA ASP A 91 -3.78 -0.33 -18.01
C ASP A 91 -3.85 1.20 -18.10
N ALA A 92 -4.69 1.75 -18.97
CA ALA A 92 -4.88 3.19 -19.12
C ALA A 92 -5.19 3.92 -17.80
N ALA A 93 -5.93 3.26 -16.92
CA ALA A 93 -6.34 3.81 -15.64
C ALA A 93 -5.26 3.68 -14.54
N ALA A 94 -4.14 3.02 -14.83
CA ALA A 94 -3.00 3.03 -13.92
C ALA A 94 -2.33 4.41 -13.89
N SER A 95 -1.71 4.72 -12.75
CA SER A 95 -1.04 5.99 -12.51
C SER A 95 0.32 5.78 -11.85
N LEU A 96 1.28 6.63 -12.20
CA LEU A 96 2.59 6.70 -11.56
C LEU A 96 2.50 7.58 -10.32
N CYS A 97 3.02 7.10 -9.21
CA CYS A 97 3.10 7.85 -7.98
C CYS A 97 4.18 8.93 -8.02
N ALA A 98 4.13 9.84 -7.04
CA ALA A 98 5.08 10.95 -6.94
C ALA A 98 6.54 10.51 -6.74
N ASP A 99 6.78 9.26 -6.31
CA ASP A 99 8.11 8.67 -6.20
C ASP A 99 8.74 8.33 -7.56
N GLY A 100 7.98 8.42 -8.65
CA GLY A 100 8.44 8.15 -10.01
C GLY A 100 8.69 6.68 -10.33
N VAL A 101 8.39 5.76 -9.41
CA VAL A 101 8.67 4.31 -9.55
C VAL A 101 7.42 3.48 -9.28
N THR A 102 6.62 3.82 -8.28
CA THR A 102 5.45 3.03 -7.90
C THR A 102 4.31 3.29 -8.89
N VAL A 103 3.73 2.21 -9.43
CA VAL A 103 2.61 2.27 -10.37
C VAL A 103 1.39 1.62 -9.74
N CYS A 104 0.32 2.39 -9.58
CA CYS A 104 -0.92 1.93 -8.98
C CYS A 104 -2.00 1.74 -10.03
N SER A 105 -2.78 0.65 -9.89
CA SER A 105 -3.91 0.37 -10.76
C SER A 105 -5.11 1.26 -10.43
N ALA A 106 -6.11 1.27 -11.32
CA ALA A 106 -7.29 2.15 -11.27
C ALA A 106 -8.01 2.23 -9.91
N ASN A 107 -8.06 1.11 -9.18
CA ASN A 107 -8.81 0.99 -7.92
C ASN A 107 -7.94 1.23 -6.68
N THR A 108 -6.70 1.64 -6.88
CA THR A 108 -5.72 1.91 -5.83
C THR A 108 -5.19 3.32 -5.96
N GLN A 109 -4.80 3.89 -4.83
CA GLN A 109 -4.19 5.21 -4.72
C GLN A 109 -2.77 5.06 -4.19
N CYS A 110 -1.90 5.96 -4.63
CA CYS A 110 -0.58 6.12 -4.06
C CYS A 110 -0.72 6.59 -2.60
N ALA A 111 -0.11 5.84 -1.68
CA ALA A 111 -0.05 6.19 -0.28
C ALA A 111 1.39 6.09 0.21
N THR A 112 1.89 7.18 0.79
CA THR A 112 3.21 7.20 1.44
C THR A 112 3.05 6.82 2.90
N ASP A 113 3.82 5.85 3.37
CA ASP A 113 3.79 5.39 4.75
C ASP A 113 4.65 6.26 5.69
N ASN A 114 4.58 5.97 6.99
CA ASN A 114 5.36 6.66 8.01
C ASN A 114 6.88 6.36 7.97
N LEU A 115 7.33 5.47 7.09
CA LEU A 115 8.74 5.17 6.83
C LEU A 115 9.23 5.83 5.53
N GLY A 116 8.34 6.53 4.80
CA GLY A 116 8.63 7.19 3.53
C GLY A 116 8.50 6.29 2.30
N ALA A 117 8.07 5.04 2.46
CA ALA A 117 7.81 4.14 1.34
C ALA A 117 6.46 4.48 0.70
N THR A 118 6.42 4.53 -0.63
CA THR A 118 5.17 4.70 -1.38
C THR A 118 4.64 3.33 -1.81
N ILE A 119 3.38 3.06 -1.51
CA ILE A 119 2.69 1.82 -1.89
C ILE A 119 1.30 2.11 -2.45
N CYS A 120 0.73 1.13 -3.14
CA CYS A 120 -0.63 1.22 -3.66
C CYS A 120 -1.64 0.69 -2.64
N CYS A 121 -2.49 1.58 -2.13
CA CYS A 121 -3.55 1.21 -1.20
C CYS A 121 -4.93 1.36 -1.82
N PRO A 122 -5.94 0.58 -1.39
CA PRO A 122 -7.31 0.82 -1.79
C PRO A 122 -7.74 2.27 -1.48
N ALA A 123 -8.68 2.80 -2.27
CA ALA A 123 -9.24 4.12 -2.01
C ALA A 123 -9.78 4.22 -0.58
N GLY A 124 -9.48 5.32 0.11
CA GLY A 124 -9.89 5.57 1.49
C GLY A 124 -9.06 4.83 2.56
N GLN A 125 -8.01 4.09 2.16
CA GLN A 125 -7.01 3.54 3.08
C GLN A 125 -5.73 4.38 3.07
N LYS A 126 -4.96 4.30 4.15
CA LYS A 126 -3.64 4.91 4.27
C LYS A 126 -2.56 3.86 4.46
N ALA A 127 -1.32 4.18 4.13
CA ALA A 127 -0.18 3.30 4.35
C ALA A 127 0.46 3.56 5.72
N VAL A 128 0.73 2.50 6.47
CA VAL A 128 1.46 2.53 7.75
C VAL A 128 2.32 1.29 7.85
N ASN A 129 3.61 1.46 8.15
CA ASN A 129 4.60 0.38 8.29
C ASN A 129 4.54 -0.62 7.11
N GLY A 130 4.51 -0.11 5.87
CA GLY A 130 4.42 -0.91 4.65
C GLY A 130 3.09 -1.63 4.40
N ARG A 131 2.01 -1.28 5.12
CA ARG A 131 0.69 -1.92 4.99
C ARG A 131 -0.43 -0.91 4.82
N CYS A 132 -1.44 -1.27 4.04
CA CYS A 132 -2.66 -0.49 3.90
C CYS A 132 -3.59 -0.75 5.08
N ILE A 133 -4.07 0.33 5.69
CA ILE A 133 -4.96 0.31 6.84
C ILE A 133 -6.13 1.27 6.62
N VAL A 134 -7.23 1.03 7.33
CA VAL A 134 -8.36 1.96 7.34
C VAL A 134 -7.93 3.34 7.85
N ALA A 135 -8.41 4.41 7.20
CA ALA A 135 -7.98 5.78 7.51
C ALA A 135 -8.21 6.18 8.98
N SER A 136 -9.24 5.61 9.62
CA SER A 136 -9.62 5.86 11.02
C SER A 136 -8.67 5.26 12.06
N THR A 137 -7.71 4.42 11.67
CA THR A 137 -6.71 3.85 12.58
C THR A 137 -5.55 4.82 12.78
N ASN A 138 -5.22 5.19 14.01
CA ASN A 138 -4.13 6.10 14.33
C ASN A 138 -2.88 5.33 14.76
N LEU A 139 -1.74 5.62 14.13
CA LEU A 139 -0.44 5.15 14.60
C LEU A 139 0.00 6.01 15.79
N CYS A 140 0.38 5.37 16.88
CA CYS A 140 0.88 6.05 18.06
C CYS A 140 2.33 6.53 17.87
N ALA A 141 2.75 7.48 18.71
CA ALA A 141 4.09 8.06 18.67
C ALA A 141 5.22 7.04 18.91
N ASP A 142 4.91 5.87 19.49
CA ASP A 142 5.86 4.77 19.64
C ASP A 142 6.13 4.00 18.33
N GLY A 143 5.42 4.34 17.25
CA GLY A 143 5.56 3.71 15.92
C GLY A 143 5.10 2.26 15.85
N LYS A 144 4.50 1.73 16.94
CA LYS A 144 4.12 0.31 17.07
C LYS A 144 2.63 0.14 17.31
N ASN A 145 2.06 0.90 18.24
CA ASN A 145 0.67 0.77 18.62
C ASN A 145 -0.24 1.47 17.61
N MET A 146 -1.38 0.84 17.32
CA MET A 146 -2.35 1.33 16.35
C MET A 146 -3.74 1.30 16.98
N CYS A 147 -4.37 2.46 17.10
CA CYS A 147 -5.62 2.64 17.83
C CYS A 147 -6.77 2.96 16.87
N ALA A 148 -7.93 2.33 17.05
CA ALA A 148 -9.08 2.45 16.16
C ALA A 148 -10.40 2.13 16.86
N GLY A 149 -11.52 2.43 16.20
CA GLY A 149 -12.85 2.04 16.67
C GLY A 149 -13.22 2.68 18.00
N ALA A 150 -13.64 1.86 18.98
CA ALA A 150 -14.05 2.32 20.31
C ALA A 150 -12.91 2.91 21.16
N THR A 151 -11.66 2.58 20.82
CA THR A 151 -10.46 3.09 21.50
C THR A 151 -9.52 3.76 20.50
N PRO A 152 -9.91 4.91 19.91
CA PRO A 152 -9.15 5.55 18.83
C PRO A 152 -7.94 6.36 19.32
N GLN A 153 -7.79 6.57 20.63
CA GLN A 153 -6.80 7.46 21.22
C GLN A 153 -5.58 6.71 21.74
N CYS A 154 -4.40 7.07 21.24
CA CYS A 154 -3.11 6.69 21.84
C CYS A 154 -2.94 7.39 23.20
N THR A 155 -2.76 6.61 24.25
CA THR A 155 -2.71 7.11 25.62
C THR A 155 -1.49 6.55 26.33
N ILE A 156 -0.74 7.40 27.02
CA ILE A 156 0.38 6.95 27.85
C ILE A 156 -0.21 6.25 29.08
N ASN A 157 0.04 4.94 29.14
CA ASN A 157 -0.19 4.12 30.30
C ASN A 157 1.02 4.23 31.22
N VAL A 158 0.78 4.66 32.43
CA VAL A 158 1.78 4.60 33.50
C VAL A 158 1.43 3.41 34.37
N SER A 159 2.43 2.61 34.74
CA SER A 159 2.25 1.57 35.75
C SER A 159 2.97 2.03 37.01
N VAL A 160 2.21 2.27 38.08
CA VAL A 160 2.75 2.82 39.33
C VAL A 160 2.86 1.70 40.35
N SER A 161 4.09 1.38 40.74
CA SER A 161 4.32 0.30 41.70
C SER A 161 4.65 0.87 43.08
N ILE A 162 4.07 0.29 44.13
CA ILE A 162 4.31 0.73 45.51
C ILE A 162 5.74 0.35 45.97
N ASN A 163 6.40 -0.60 45.30
CA ASN A 163 7.67 -1.20 45.72
C ASN A 163 8.71 -1.35 44.57
N GLY A 164 8.57 -0.64 43.46
CA GLY A 164 9.42 -0.88 42.27
C GLY A 164 9.54 0.32 41.34
N THR A 165 9.99 0.06 40.12
CA THR A 165 10.20 1.08 39.08
C THR A 165 8.92 1.38 38.33
N ASP A 166 8.54 2.66 38.27
CA ASP A 166 7.45 3.10 37.40
C ASP A 166 7.82 2.84 35.93
N THR A 167 6.89 2.27 35.18
CA THR A 167 7.07 2.02 33.75
C THR A 167 6.00 2.74 32.97
N SER A 168 6.32 3.14 31.74
CA SER A 168 5.32 3.71 30.84
C SER A 168 5.36 3.03 29.48
N ASN A 169 4.19 2.88 28.89
CA ASN A 169 3.99 2.38 27.53
C ASN A 169 2.75 3.05 26.92
N THR A 170 2.55 2.92 25.62
CA THR A 170 1.31 3.41 24.99
C THR A 170 0.27 2.29 24.97
N ILE A 171 -0.99 2.66 25.22
CA ILE A 171 -2.16 1.81 24.98
C ILE A 171 -3.25 2.60 24.26
N CYS A 172 -4.29 1.90 23.77
CA CYS A 172 -5.43 2.51 23.12
C CYS A 172 -6.60 2.69 24.10
N CYS A 173 -7.10 3.92 24.23
CA CYS A 173 -8.26 4.27 25.05
C CYS A 173 -9.31 5.04 24.25
N ALA A 174 -10.51 5.21 24.82
CA ALA A 174 -11.51 6.10 24.25
C ALA A 174 -11.05 7.57 24.38
N ASN A 175 -11.62 8.45 23.55
CA ASN A 175 -11.30 9.87 23.60
C ASN A 175 -11.56 10.46 24.99
N GLY A 176 -10.61 11.24 25.51
CA GLY A 176 -10.71 11.89 26.82
C GLY A 176 -10.48 10.96 28.01
N GLN A 177 -10.06 9.71 27.77
CA GLN A 177 -9.62 8.80 28.83
C GLN A 177 -8.11 8.92 29.09
N LYS A 178 -7.71 8.51 30.28
CA LYS A 178 -6.31 8.31 30.69
C LYS A 178 -6.04 6.86 31.02
N ALA A 179 -4.79 6.44 30.97
CA ALA A 179 -4.40 5.06 31.22
C ALA A 179 -3.54 4.93 32.48
N LEU A 180 -3.82 3.91 33.29
CA LEU A 180 -3.07 3.56 34.49
C LEU A 180 -3.14 2.05 34.71
N ASP A 181 -2.00 1.41 34.98
CA ASP A 181 -1.86 -0.04 35.17
C ASP A 181 -2.56 -0.89 34.08
N GLY A 182 -2.44 -0.45 32.83
CA GLY A 182 -2.98 -1.14 31.65
C GLY A 182 -4.48 -0.96 31.43
N ARG A 183 -5.15 -0.10 32.21
CA ARG A 183 -6.60 0.17 32.10
C ARG A 183 -6.88 1.62 31.78
N CYS A 184 -7.97 1.85 31.05
CA CYS A 184 -8.44 3.19 30.71
C CYS A 184 -9.50 3.68 31.71
N TYR A 185 -9.38 4.93 32.12
CA TYR A 185 -10.27 5.61 33.06
C TYR A 185 -10.74 6.94 32.48
N ALA A 186 -11.88 7.45 32.93
CA ALA A 186 -12.32 8.79 32.58
C ALA A 186 -11.22 9.82 32.93
N GLY A 187 -10.99 10.82 32.07
CA GLY A 187 -9.93 11.81 32.28
C GLY A 187 -10.04 12.55 33.62
N ASN A 188 -11.27 12.77 34.10
CA ASN A 188 -11.59 13.40 35.38
C ASN A 188 -11.51 12.44 36.60
N ALA A 189 -11.22 11.15 36.40
CA ALA A 189 -11.10 10.20 37.51
C ALA A 189 -9.95 10.62 38.44
N GLN A 190 -10.14 10.62 39.75
CA GLN A 190 -9.08 10.93 40.70
C GLN A 190 -8.47 9.61 41.17
N LEU A 191 -7.43 9.15 40.46
CA LEU A 191 -6.86 7.83 40.67
C LEU A 191 -5.69 7.90 41.65
N VAL A 192 -5.67 7.01 42.64
CA VAL A 192 -4.54 6.79 43.54
C VAL A 192 -4.09 5.32 43.47
N PRO A 193 -2.78 5.02 43.46
CA PRO A 193 -2.30 3.63 43.49
C PRO A 193 -2.86 2.88 44.70
N CYS A 194 -3.42 1.69 44.50
CA CYS A 194 -4.05 0.92 45.59
C CYS A 194 -3.80 -0.59 45.52
N GLY A 195 -2.52 -0.96 45.65
CA GLY A 195 -2.09 -2.35 45.68
C GLY A 195 -2.17 -3.03 44.32
N LEU A 196 -2.18 -4.37 44.33
CA LEU A 196 -2.12 -5.20 43.12
C LEU A 196 -3.39 -5.15 42.27
N ASN A 197 -4.50 -4.65 42.81
CA ASN A 197 -5.78 -4.60 42.10
C ASN A 197 -5.93 -3.34 41.23
N GLY A 198 -4.87 -2.53 41.15
CA GLY A 198 -4.80 -1.30 40.36
C GLY A 198 -5.24 -0.07 41.17
N PRO A 199 -5.46 1.06 40.49
CA PRO A 199 -5.73 2.32 41.14
C PRO A 199 -7.18 2.40 41.67
N CYS A 200 -7.33 3.12 42.78
CA CYS A 200 -8.62 3.45 43.37
C CYS A 200 -9.06 4.85 42.93
N ASN A 201 -10.31 5.00 42.49
CA ASN A 201 -10.87 6.31 42.13
C ASN A 201 -11.46 7.01 43.36
N VAL A 202 -10.67 7.90 43.97
CA VAL A 202 -11.07 8.59 45.20
C VAL A 202 -12.14 9.66 44.99
N GLY A 203 -12.28 10.15 43.75
CA GLY A 203 -13.28 11.15 43.38
C GLY A 203 -14.72 10.61 43.37
N THR A 204 -14.90 9.28 43.42
CA THR A 204 -16.20 8.61 43.42
C THR A 204 -16.60 8.08 44.80
N GLY A 205 -16.05 8.65 45.88
CA GLY A 205 -16.37 8.24 47.26
C GLY A 205 -15.67 6.95 47.69
N TYR A 206 -14.53 6.62 47.07
CA TYR A 206 -13.67 5.52 47.49
C TYR A 206 -12.38 6.06 48.10
N TYR A 207 -11.64 5.19 48.79
CA TYR A 207 -10.31 5.46 49.29
C TYR A 207 -9.49 4.18 49.28
N CYS A 208 -8.16 4.32 49.24
CA CYS A 208 -7.29 3.16 49.36
C CYS A 208 -7.13 2.78 50.83
N ALA A 209 -7.66 1.63 51.22
CA ALA A 209 -7.53 1.12 52.58
C ALA A 209 -6.29 0.23 52.70
N MET A 210 -5.51 0.45 53.75
CA MET A 210 -4.32 -0.31 54.09
C MET A 210 -4.47 -0.92 55.48
N SER A 211 -4.07 -2.18 55.66
CA SER A 211 -4.01 -2.86 56.95
C SER A 211 -2.74 -3.72 57.01
N ALA A 212 -2.13 -3.81 58.19
CA ALA A 212 -0.96 -4.66 58.39
C ALA A 212 -1.29 -6.12 58.02
N GLY A 213 -0.42 -6.73 57.21
CA GLY A 213 -0.57 -8.13 56.76
C GLY A 213 -1.62 -8.38 55.69
N VAL A 214 -2.25 -7.34 55.13
CA VAL A 214 -3.26 -7.46 54.06
C VAL A 214 -2.89 -6.55 52.90
N ALA A 215 -3.09 -7.03 51.67
CA ALA A 215 -2.91 -6.20 50.47
C ALA A 215 -3.85 -4.98 50.48
N PRO A 216 -3.39 -3.80 50.03
CA PRO A 216 -4.25 -2.62 49.94
C PRO A 216 -5.47 -2.87 49.06
N GLN A 217 -6.62 -2.31 49.45
CA GLN A 217 -7.88 -2.49 48.73
C GLN A 217 -8.69 -1.20 48.64
N CYS A 218 -9.33 -0.97 47.50
CA CYS A 218 -10.18 0.19 47.28
C CYS A 218 -11.53 -0.04 48.00
N CYS A 219 -11.78 0.72 49.07
CA CYS A 219 -13.02 0.64 49.86
C CYS A 219 -13.84 1.93 49.68
N LYS A 220 -15.17 1.84 49.85
CA LYS A 220 -16.03 3.03 49.93
C LYS A 220 -15.76 3.79 51.22
N GLN A 221 -15.90 5.12 51.22
CA GLN A 221 -15.66 5.98 52.39
C GLN A 221 -16.54 5.65 53.61
N ASP A 222 -17.72 5.06 53.39
CA ASP A 222 -18.64 4.58 54.44
C ASP A 222 -18.28 3.17 54.94
N SER A 223 -17.16 2.61 54.50
CA SER A 223 -16.67 1.28 54.85
C SER A 223 -15.27 1.36 55.46
N TYR A 224 -14.81 0.28 56.08
CA TYR A 224 -13.46 0.10 56.58
C TYR A 224 -12.94 -1.30 56.23
N LEU A 225 -11.61 -1.45 56.18
CA LEU A 225 -10.99 -2.74 55.88
C LEU A 225 -10.99 -3.63 57.14
N LYS A 226 -11.61 -4.80 57.06
CA LYS A 226 -11.61 -5.83 58.11
C LYS A 226 -11.12 -7.15 57.52
N GLY A 227 -9.91 -7.56 57.88
CA GLY A 227 -9.22 -8.64 57.16
C GLY A 227 -9.00 -8.23 55.70
N ALA A 228 -9.37 -9.09 54.75
CA ALA A 228 -9.27 -8.82 53.31
C ALA A 228 -10.54 -8.18 52.69
N ALA A 229 -11.56 -7.83 53.50
CA ALA A 229 -12.84 -7.34 52.99
C ALA A 229 -13.14 -5.91 53.46
N CYS A 230 -13.76 -5.11 52.59
CA CYS A 230 -14.33 -3.82 52.96
C CYS A 230 -15.70 -4.05 53.62
N VAL A 231 -15.85 -3.64 54.88
CA VAL A 231 -17.07 -3.80 55.68
C VAL A 231 -17.67 -2.43 55.95
N LYS A 232 -18.99 -2.30 55.80
CA LYS A 232 -19.70 -1.04 56.07
C LYS A 232 -19.53 -0.64 57.54
N LYS A 233 -19.32 0.65 57.78
CA LYS A 233 -19.31 1.20 59.15
C LYS A 233 -20.72 1.04 59.76
N PRO A 234 -20.80 0.69 61.06
CA PRO A 234 -22.07 0.64 61.77
C PRO A 234 -22.75 2.00 61.83
#